data_AF-X0H2Z7-F1
#
_entry.id   AF-X0H2Z7-F1
#
_cell.length_a   1.000
_cell.length_b   1.000
_cell.length_c   1.000
_cell.angle_alpha   90.00
_cell.angle_beta   90.00
_cell.angle_gamma   90.00
#
_symmetry.space_group_name_H-M   'P 1'
#
loop_
_entity.id
_entity.type
_entity.pdbx_description
1 polymer ?
#
loop_
_entity_poly.entity_id
_entity_poly.type
_entity_poly.pdbx_seq_one_letter_code
_entity_poly.pdbx_strand_id
1 'polypeptide(L)'
;MGDIQFLVPDSTSQGSNVISIDRYALVEALIGQKVNRPASVGSDSLQSGYDDLDMNIETRLSRENMRPDSPPKDVNVGAANPYSLVEALLGRNIDKLSINSARIISNVLQTDYHELFDMKHGSVLFTGLKLNEKERKAEKLSEKDMRILNERDLMTPDLSGVEQLHDLEKIGLKDLGKTRVEVARMQNGKLHLVLHAHSLGKTVSNREVTMSINELVSPFRMQKGHWTPPNSSWRDMYDYFFRSVNKRLIGDLTMFEIGEKREIMRYFDDPTQGCASNSWLIAALFSVFWSDPVIINRATRVHYDKDEKKRLAVKFHDKGGNNNGKTETVEVNYEIPINNSNNEPMYCRSSDGADIWPSLYEKAFTKWITGSSSEQPDITQTHCGDPVKAMAQINDREPHYYRTENHSANDMLGLVRSNCVNFKTINPMTAWTYATGHMYRGSNVVANHAYSILGYTILGDKQYLVLRNPWGVSEPIGLNSYPGLLERLEPNLWHPASLLDHGGLFAMETEAFKHCFAYVGVAK
;
A
#
# COMPACT_ATOMS: atom_id res chain seq x y z
N MET A 1 4.52 -27.86 75.71
CA MET A 1 4.58 -29.22 75.12
C MET A 1 3.23 -29.52 74.50
N GLY A 2 3.20 -29.82 73.21
CA GLY A 2 1.98 -30.19 72.48
C GLY A 2 1.85 -29.42 71.18
N ASP A 3 2.41 -29.99 70.11
CA ASP A 3 2.55 -29.42 68.77
C ASP A 3 1.25 -29.36 67.95
N ILE A 4 1.15 -28.28 67.19
CA ILE A 4 0.81 -28.17 65.75
C ILE A 4 -0.04 -29.30 65.14
N GLN A 5 -1.27 -28.94 64.74
CA GLN A 5 -1.87 -29.39 63.48
C GLN A 5 -2.55 -28.18 62.79
N PHE A 6 -2.05 -27.84 61.60
CA PHE A 6 -2.64 -26.84 60.72
C PHE A 6 -3.92 -27.41 60.09
N LEU A 7 -5.07 -26.85 60.48
CA LEU A 7 -6.28 -26.86 59.68
C LEU A 7 -6.48 -25.44 59.17
N VAL A 8 -6.60 -25.29 57.85
CA VAL A 8 -6.95 -24.05 57.17
C VAL A 8 -8.45 -23.80 57.38
N PRO A 9 -8.86 -22.64 57.92
CA PRO A 9 -10.18 -22.10 57.69
C PRO A 9 -10.06 -20.83 56.84
N ASP A 10 -10.88 -20.75 55.79
CA ASP A 10 -11.05 -19.57 54.95
C ASP A 10 -11.19 -18.30 55.80
N SER A 11 -10.28 -17.36 55.60
CA SER A 11 -10.30 -16.05 56.25
C SER A 11 -11.02 -15.03 55.38
N THR A 12 -12.03 -14.43 56.01
CA THR A 12 -12.65 -13.15 55.69
C THR A 12 -11.63 -12.02 55.47
N SER A 13 -11.93 -11.08 54.56
CA SER A 13 -12.23 -9.67 54.88
C SER A 13 -11.82 -8.65 53.81
N GLN A 14 -12.76 -7.71 53.56
CA GLN A 14 -12.56 -6.26 53.43
C GLN A 14 -11.66 -5.68 52.33
N GLY A 15 -12.33 -4.97 51.40
CA GLY A 15 -12.07 -3.55 51.15
C GLY A 15 -10.78 -3.19 50.40
N SER A 16 -10.75 -3.38 49.09
CA SER A 16 -9.85 -2.62 48.22
C SER A 16 -10.52 -1.31 47.79
N ASN A 17 -10.14 -0.22 48.45
CA ASN A 17 -10.42 1.15 48.02
C ASN A 17 -9.75 1.41 46.66
N VAL A 18 -10.48 1.17 45.57
CA VAL A 18 -10.11 1.73 44.26
C VAL A 18 -10.52 3.20 44.29
N ILE A 19 -9.53 4.09 44.39
CA ILE A 19 -9.73 5.53 44.27
C ILE A 19 -10.17 5.80 42.83
N SER A 20 -11.48 5.95 42.64
CA SER A 20 -12.05 6.43 41.38
C SER A 20 -11.77 7.93 41.27
N ILE A 21 -10.74 8.28 40.50
CA ILE A 21 -10.46 9.67 40.16
C ILE A 21 -11.38 10.03 38.99
N ASP A 22 -12.33 10.95 39.22
CA ASP A 22 -13.15 11.53 38.16
C ASP A 22 -12.22 12.19 37.13
N ARG A 23 -12.18 11.61 35.92
CA ARG A 23 -11.29 12.06 34.83
C ARG A 23 -11.53 13.52 34.47
N TYR A 24 -12.75 14.02 34.66
CA TYR A 24 -13.06 15.42 34.40
C TYR A 24 -12.54 16.32 35.52
N ALA A 25 -12.59 15.88 36.79
CA ALA A 25 -12.03 16.63 37.90
C ALA A 25 -10.50 16.77 37.80
N LEU A 26 -9.81 15.75 37.30
CA LEU A 26 -8.36 15.81 37.05
C LEU A 26 -8.02 16.80 35.92
N VAL A 27 -8.81 16.81 34.85
CA VAL A 27 -8.64 17.72 33.71
C VAL A 27 -8.95 19.17 34.09
N GLU A 28 -10.00 19.40 34.89
CA GLU A 28 -10.34 20.73 35.41
C GLU A 28 -9.27 21.27 36.36
N ALA A 29 -8.65 20.42 37.17
CA ALA A 29 -7.54 20.79 38.05
C ALA A 29 -6.25 21.14 37.28
N LEU A 30 -6.01 20.50 36.14
CA LEU A 30 -4.83 20.75 35.30
C LEU A 30 -4.96 22.01 34.42
N ILE A 31 -6.18 22.35 33.99
CA ILE A 31 -6.43 23.40 33.00
C ILE A 31 -6.99 24.68 33.65
N GLY A 32 -7.49 24.60 34.89
CA GLY A 32 -8.03 25.76 35.63
C GLY A 32 -9.35 26.30 35.06
N GLN A 33 -10.01 25.54 34.17
CA GLN A 33 -11.30 25.87 33.55
C GLN A 33 -12.26 24.68 33.63
N LYS A 34 -13.55 24.95 33.84
CA LYS A 34 -14.60 23.91 33.90
C LYS A 34 -14.87 23.32 32.52
N VAL A 35 -15.01 21.99 32.44
CA VAL A 35 -15.28 21.26 31.20
C VAL A 35 -16.76 20.88 31.16
N ASN A 36 -17.44 21.17 30.04
CA ASN A 36 -18.86 20.80 29.87
C ASN A 36 -19.01 19.28 29.74
N ARG A 37 -19.77 18.68 30.66
CA ARG A 37 -20.10 17.25 30.66
C ARG A 37 -21.23 16.98 29.65
N PRO A 38 -21.08 16.04 28.70
CA PRO A 38 -22.22 15.59 27.90
C PRO A 38 -23.22 14.82 28.77
N ALA A 39 -24.52 15.05 28.55
CA ALA A 39 -25.59 14.43 29.32
C ALA A 39 -25.64 12.91 29.12
N SER A 40 -25.82 12.15 30.21
CA SER A 40 -25.95 10.69 30.17
C SER A 40 -27.27 10.30 29.51
N VAL A 41 -27.22 9.58 28.39
CA VAL A 41 -28.38 8.91 27.81
C VAL A 41 -28.55 7.56 28.52
N GLY A 42 -29.69 7.39 29.20
CA GLY A 42 -30.06 6.17 29.91
C GLY A 42 -30.29 4.98 28.96
N SER A 43 -30.11 3.77 29.49
CA SER A 43 -30.00 2.50 28.76
C SER A 43 -31.28 1.95 28.11
N ASP A 44 -32.32 2.75 27.89
CA ASP A 44 -33.63 2.27 27.40
C ASP A 44 -34.01 2.76 25.97
N SER A 45 -33.11 3.41 25.24
CA SER A 45 -33.42 3.97 23.90
C SER A 45 -32.82 3.21 22.70
N LEU A 46 -32.34 1.97 22.88
CA LEU A 46 -31.63 1.22 21.85
C LEU A 46 -32.53 0.52 20.80
N GLN A 47 -33.86 0.66 20.87
CA GLN A 47 -34.77 -0.07 19.98
C GLN A 47 -35.82 0.77 19.25
N SER A 48 -35.87 2.09 19.46
CA SER A 48 -36.85 2.98 18.81
C SER A 48 -36.24 4.07 17.91
N GLY A 49 -34.92 4.06 17.71
CA GLY A 49 -34.21 5.10 16.94
C GLY A 49 -33.91 4.77 15.49
N TYR A 50 -34.34 3.60 15.00
CA TYR A 50 -34.02 3.12 13.63
C TYR A 50 -35.08 3.46 12.58
N ASP A 51 -36.29 3.85 12.97
CA ASP A 51 -37.39 4.12 12.02
C ASP A 51 -37.55 5.61 11.65
N ASP A 52 -36.97 6.53 12.42
CA ASP A 52 -37.19 7.99 12.26
C ASP A 52 -35.96 8.79 11.78
N LEU A 53 -34.84 8.12 11.43
CA LEU A 53 -33.73 8.77 10.73
C LEU A 53 -33.96 8.79 9.20
N ASP A 54 -34.98 9.57 8.84
CA ASP A 54 -35.05 10.43 7.67
C ASP A 54 -34.75 9.83 6.28
N MET A 55 -35.70 9.02 5.82
CA MET A 55 -36.03 8.80 4.40
C MET A 55 -36.21 10.11 3.57
N ASN A 56 -36.23 11.30 4.20
CA ASN A 56 -36.36 12.58 3.50
C ASN A 56 -35.04 13.16 2.98
N ILE A 57 -33.87 12.68 3.42
CA ILE A 57 -32.59 13.06 2.79
C ILE A 57 -32.40 12.31 1.47
N GLU A 58 -32.94 11.08 1.36
CA GLU A 58 -32.87 10.28 0.14
C GLU A 58 -33.66 10.85 -1.04
N THR A 59 -34.64 11.72 -0.78
CA THR A 59 -35.56 12.24 -1.81
C THR A 59 -35.10 13.58 -2.42
N ARG A 60 -34.12 14.27 -1.83
CA ARG A 60 -33.66 15.60 -2.31
C ARG A 60 -32.31 15.60 -3.03
N LEU A 61 -31.57 14.49 -3.02
CA LEU A 61 -30.44 14.29 -3.93
C LEU A 61 -31.01 13.69 -5.22
N SER A 62 -31.25 14.55 -6.19
CA SER A 62 -31.62 14.18 -7.57
C SER A 62 -30.77 12.99 -8.03
N ARG A 63 -31.44 11.89 -8.37
CA ARG A 63 -30.90 10.69 -9.05
C ARG A 63 -30.43 11.00 -10.48
N GLU A 64 -29.76 12.13 -10.70
CA GLU A 64 -28.97 12.30 -11.91
C GLU A 64 -27.69 11.51 -11.72
N ASN A 65 -27.67 10.31 -12.30
CA ASN A 65 -26.45 9.52 -12.37
C ASN A 65 -25.38 10.38 -13.04
N MET A 66 -24.36 10.71 -12.26
CA MET A 66 -23.17 11.40 -12.69
C MET A 66 -22.64 10.78 -13.99
N ARG A 67 -22.48 11.61 -15.02
CA ARG A 67 -22.01 11.12 -16.33
C ARG A 67 -20.51 10.87 -16.27
N PRO A 68 -20.02 9.73 -16.78
CA PRO A 68 -18.60 9.49 -16.93
C PRO A 68 -17.94 10.58 -17.78
N ASP A 69 -16.75 11.00 -17.38
CA ASP A 69 -15.86 11.80 -18.21
C ASP A 69 -15.24 10.94 -19.32
N SER A 70 -14.70 11.61 -20.34
CA SER A 70 -13.93 10.95 -21.39
C SER A 70 -12.72 10.21 -20.79
N PRO A 71 -12.40 8.99 -21.26
CA PRO A 71 -11.22 8.27 -20.81
C PRO A 71 -9.94 9.12 -20.95
N PRO A 72 -9.09 9.19 -19.90
CA PRO A 72 -7.82 9.89 -19.98
C PRO A 72 -6.89 9.21 -21.00
N LYS A 73 -6.11 10.03 -21.71
CA LYS A 73 -5.06 9.55 -22.60
C LYS A 73 -3.77 9.33 -21.81
N ASP A 74 -3.02 8.30 -22.18
CA ASP A 74 -1.65 8.04 -21.71
C ASP A 74 -1.48 8.02 -20.18
N VAL A 75 -2.28 7.21 -19.49
CA VAL A 75 -2.20 7.02 -18.03
C VAL A 75 -0.97 6.19 -17.65
N ASN A 76 -0.06 6.79 -16.88
CA ASN A 76 1.20 6.18 -16.43
C ASN A 76 1.29 6.15 -14.89
N VAL A 77 0.29 5.54 -14.23
CA VAL A 77 0.23 5.43 -12.77
C VAL A 77 1.02 4.22 -12.30
N GLY A 78 1.92 4.40 -11.34
CA GLY A 78 2.73 3.32 -10.80
C GLY A 78 3.82 3.82 -9.87
N ALA A 79 3.93 3.18 -8.70
CA ALA A 79 4.99 3.39 -7.73
C ALA A 79 5.39 2.04 -7.14
N ALA A 80 6.69 1.75 -7.06
CA ALA A 80 7.21 0.54 -6.44
C ALA A 80 6.93 0.51 -4.93
N ASN A 81 6.70 -0.68 -4.35
CA ASN A 81 6.59 -0.82 -2.90
C ASN A 81 7.98 -0.67 -2.24
N PRO A 82 8.23 0.38 -1.42
CA PRO A 82 9.53 0.62 -0.81
C PRO A 82 9.94 -0.51 0.14
N TYR A 83 8.98 -1.15 0.84
CA TYR A 83 9.27 -2.24 1.75
C TYR A 83 9.76 -3.45 0.96
N SER A 84 8.97 -3.92 0.01
CA SER A 84 9.32 -5.08 -0.82
C SER A 84 10.60 -4.84 -1.65
N LEU A 85 10.84 -3.61 -2.12
CA LEU A 85 12.07 -3.25 -2.83
C LEU A 85 13.30 -3.34 -1.91
N VAL A 86 13.21 -2.81 -0.69
CA VAL A 86 14.34 -2.86 0.27
C VAL A 86 14.54 -4.29 0.79
N GLU A 87 13.47 -5.07 1.00
CA GLU A 87 13.57 -6.49 1.34
C GLU A 87 14.30 -7.28 0.24
N ALA A 88 13.97 -7.01 -1.03
CA ALA A 88 14.65 -7.60 -2.18
C ALA A 88 16.13 -7.24 -2.24
N LEU A 89 16.49 -5.98 -1.97
CA LEU A 89 17.88 -5.49 -1.99
C LEU A 89 18.71 -6.01 -0.81
N LEU A 90 18.12 -6.10 0.39
CA LEU A 90 18.82 -6.55 1.60
C LEU A 90 18.79 -8.09 1.78
N GLY A 91 17.86 -8.78 1.13
CA GLY A 91 17.65 -10.22 1.31
C GLY A 91 17.07 -10.60 2.68
N ARG A 92 16.38 -9.67 3.36
CA ARG A 92 15.75 -9.91 4.67
C ARG A 92 14.45 -9.12 4.80
N ASN A 93 13.52 -9.64 5.60
CA ASN A 93 12.23 -8.97 5.86
C ASN A 93 12.42 -7.73 6.74
N ILE A 94 11.59 -6.73 6.51
CA ILE A 94 11.55 -5.50 7.30
C ILE A 94 10.29 -5.53 8.16
N ASP A 95 10.44 -5.24 9.45
CA ASP A 95 9.29 -5.06 10.34
C ASP A 95 8.55 -3.77 9.98
N LYS A 96 7.46 -3.89 9.25
CA LYS A 96 6.66 -2.78 8.71
C LYS A 96 6.14 -1.83 9.79
N LEU A 97 5.94 -2.31 11.03
CA LEU A 97 5.40 -1.55 12.16
C LEU A 97 6.50 -0.83 12.97
N SER A 98 7.77 -1.17 12.74
CA SER A 98 8.88 -0.58 13.47
C SER A 98 9.16 0.86 13.02
N ILE A 99 9.36 1.76 13.98
CA ILE A 99 9.83 3.14 13.74
C ILE A 99 11.18 3.14 13.00
N ASN A 100 12.00 2.11 13.18
CA ASN A 100 13.30 1.99 12.51
C ASN A 100 13.19 1.74 11.00
N SER A 101 12.04 1.28 10.51
CA SER A 101 11.87 0.90 9.11
C SER A 101 11.94 2.08 8.17
N ALA A 102 11.41 3.24 8.57
CA ALA A 102 11.57 4.48 7.82
C ALA A 102 13.05 4.83 7.61
N ARG A 103 13.88 4.68 8.65
CA ARG A 103 15.33 4.95 8.57
C ARG A 103 16.05 3.94 7.67
N ILE A 104 15.71 2.66 7.77
CA ILE A 104 16.30 1.62 6.92
C ILE A 104 15.96 1.88 5.44
N ILE A 105 14.69 2.18 5.15
CA ILE A 105 14.22 2.47 3.80
C ILE A 105 14.96 3.71 3.25
N SER A 106 15.02 4.80 4.00
CA SER A 106 15.73 6.01 3.55
C SER A 106 17.21 5.78 3.28
N ASN A 107 17.89 4.99 4.11
CA ASN A 107 19.30 4.71 3.93
C ASN A 107 19.56 3.83 2.68
N VAL A 108 18.72 2.81 2.44
CA VAL A 108 18.91 1.90 1.31
C VAL A 108 18.51 2.57 -0.01
N LEU A 109 17.42 3.34 -0.01
CA LEU A 109 16.92 4.06 -1.19
C LEU A 109 17.57 5.44 -1.36
N GLN A 110 18.47 5.83 -0.47
CA GLN A 110 19.22 7.11 -0.47
C GLN A 110 18.33 8.35 -0.70
N THR A 111 17.12 8.33 -0.16
CA THR A 111 16.12 9.40 -0.25
C THR A 111 15.41 9.50 1.09
N ASP A 112 15.21 10.71 1.60
CA ASP A 112 14.53 10.90 2.89
C ASP A 112 13.09 10.40 2.85
N TYR A 113 12.63 9.80 3.96
CA TYR A 113 11.39 9.04 3.97
C TYR A 113 10.18 9.87 3.55
N HIS A 114 10.15 11.14 3.98
CA HIS A 114 9.08 12.08 3.67
C HIS A 114 9.12 12.62 2.22
N GLU A 115 10.22 12.41 1.49
CA GLU A 115 10.40 12.77 0.09
C GLU A 115 10.14 11.57 -0.85
N LEU A 116 10.24 10.34 -0.35
CA LEU A 116 10.04 9.10 -1.12
C LEU A 116 8.71 9.04 -1.87
N PHE A 117 7.67 9.64 -1.30
CA PHE A 117 6.28 9.50 -1.74
C PHE A 117 5.81 10.61 -2.69
N ASP A 118 6.67 11.55 -3.10
CA ASP A 118 6.33 12.59 -4.08
C ASP A 118 7.36 12.62 -5.23
N MET A 119 6.86 12.50 -6.46
CA MET A 119 7.68 12.34 -7.65
C MET A 119 8.55 13.57 -7.96
N LYS A 120 8.24 14.75 -7.42
CA LYS A 120 9.07 15.95 -7.58
C LYS A 120 10.47 15.81 -6.98
N HIS A 121 10.65 14.90 -6.02
CA HIS A 121 11.94 14.63 -5.39
C HIS A 121 12.78 13.60 -6.15
N GLY A 122 12.29 13.07 -7.28
CA GLY A 122 13.05 12.09 -8.07
C GLY A 122 13.23 10.75 -7.35
N SER A 123 12.33 10.40 -6.43
CA SER A 123 12.37 9.15 -5.67
C SER A 123 12.46 7.91 -6.58
N VAL A 124 13.29 6.95 -6.19
CA VAL A 124 13.49 5.67 -6.89
C VAL A 124 12.22 4.85 -7.07
N LEU A 125 11.18 5.10 -6.27
CA LEU A 125 9.89 4.41 -6.41
C LEU A 125 9.22 4.68 -7.76
N PHE A 126 9.59 5.77 -8.43
CA PHE A 126 9.09 6.20 -9.73
C PHE A 126 10.09 5.95 -10.86
N THR A 127 11.03 5.01 -10.69
CA THR A 127 12.04 4.64 -11.70
C THR A 127 11.40 4.48 -13.08
N GLY A 128 11.93 5.14 -14.10
CA GLY A 128 11.38 5.10 -15.47
C GLY A 128 10.24 6.08 -15.75
N LEU A 129 9.88 6.96 -14.82
CA LEU A 129 8.87 8.01 -14.99
C LEU A 129 9.44 9.42 -14.76
N LYS A 130 8.86 10.41 -15.42
CA LYS A 130 9.18 11.84 -15.30
C LYS A 130 7.94 12.66 -14.98
N LEU A 131 8.11 13.66 -14.11
CA LEU A 131 7.03 14.57 -13.72
C LEU A 131 6.81 15.64 -14.78
N ASN A 132 5.56 15.73 -15.24
CA ASN A 132 5.05 16.91 -15.90
C ASN A 132 4.40 17.80 -14.84
N GLU A 133 5.13 18.83 -14.40
CA GLU A 133 4.70 19.73 -13.33
C GLU A 133 3.44 20.53 -13.70
N LYS A 134 3.25 20.87 -14.99
CA LYS A 134 2.11 21.67 -15.44
C LYS A 134 0.79 20.92 -15.29
N GLU A 135 0.79 19.64 -15.65
CA GLU A 135 -0.41 18.79 -15.55
C GLU A 135 -0.48 17.98 -14.27
N ARG A 136 0.58 17.99 -13.44
CA ARG A 136 0.76 17.12 -12.27
C ARG A 136 0.57 15.63 -12.63
N LYS A 137 1.11 15.22 -13.78
CA LYS A 137 1.02 13.84 -14.32
C LYS A 137 2.41 13.23 -14.52
N ALA A 138 2.46 11.91 -14.61
CA ALA A 138 3.65 11.16 -14.95
C ALA A 138 3.73 10.85 -16.45
N GLU A 139 4.92 10.97 -17.00
CA GLU A 139 5.28 10.61 -18.38
C GLU A 139 6.35 9.52 -18.35
N LYS A 140 6.34 8.60 -19.31
CA LYS A 140 7.37 7.57 -19.43
C LYS A 140 8.70 8.19 -19.85
N LEU A 141 9.78 7.81 -19.19
CA LEU A 141 11.13 8.09 -19.66
C LEU A 141 11.48 7.19 -20.85
N SER A 142 12.49 7.60 -21.62
CA SER A 142 13.10 6.72 -22.59
C SER A 142 14.29 5.96 -21.98
N GLU A 143 14.67 4.83 -22.57
CA GLU A 143 15.86 4.07 -22.16
C GLU A 143 17.13 4.94 -22.14
N LYS A 144 17.23 5.94 -23.03
CA LYS A 144 18.39 6.85 -23.12
C LYS A 144 18.49 7.83 -21.94
N ASP A 145 17.37 8.09 -21.26
CA ASP A 145 17.32 8.96 -20.09
C ASP A 145 17.72 8.22 -18.81
N MET A 146 17.82 6.89 -18.86
CA MET A 146 18.23 6.05 -17.75
C MET A 146 19.76 5.95 -17.69
N ARG A 147 20.29 6.05 -16.48
CA ARG A 147 21.72 5.91 -16.21
C ARG A 147 21.97 4.90 -15.12
N ILE A 148 22.90 3.98 -15.38
CA ILE A 148 23.37 3.04 -14.37
C ILE A 148 24.53 3.65 -13.58
N LEU A 149 24.38 3.70 -12.26
CA LEU A 149 25.40 4.11 -11.31
C LEU A 149 26.24 2.92 -10.88
N ASN A 150 27.56 3.13 -10.73
CA ASN A 150 28.47 2.14 -10.17
C ASN A 150 28.62 2.35 -8.66
N GLU A 151 29.11 1.35 -7.92
CA GLU A 151 29.33 1.46 -6.47
C GLU A 151 30.21 2.66 -6.09
N ARG A 152 31.21 2.98 -6.94
CA ARG A 152 32.08 4.15 -6.75
C ARG A 152 31.33 5.49 -6.81
N ASP A 153 30.25 5.56 -7.58
CA ASP A 153 29.42 6.77 -7.70
C ASP A 153 28.62 7.05 -6.42
N LEU A 154 28.34 6.01 -5.63
CA LEU A 154 27.54 6.07 -4.39
C LEU A 154 28.38 6.27 -3.12
N MET A 155 29.71 6.32 -3.25
CA MET A 155 30.59 6.47 -2.11
C MET A 155 30.40 7.84 -1.47
N THR A 156 30.12 7.84 -0.17
CA THR A 156 30.07 9.07 0.61
C THR A 156 31.48 9.67 0.68
N PRO A 157 31.66 10.96 0.35
CA PRO A 157 32.95 11.62 0.51
C PRO A 157 33.36 11.64 1.99
N ASP A 158 34.66 11.59 2.25
CA ASP A 158 35.18 11.68 3.60
C ASP A 158 34.97 13.11 4.15
N LEU A 159 34.16 13.22 5.20
CA LEU A 159 33.84 14.47 5.88
C LEU A 159 34.60 14.66 7.19
N SER A 160 35.50 13.73 7.54
CA SER A 160 36.23 13.77 8.83
C SER A 160 37.12 15.01 8.99
N GLY A 161 37.59 15.59 7.88
CA GLY A 161 38.40 16.81 7.86
C GLY A 161 37.63 18.13 7.81
N VAL A 162 36.28 18.12 7.93
CA VAL A 162 35.47 19.34 7.91
C VAL A 162 35.42 19.97 9.30
N GLU A 163 36.11 21.10 9.48
CA GLU A 163 36.08 21.88 10.72
C GLU A 163 35.26 23.17 10.56
N GLN A 164 35.30 23.77 9.36
CA GLN A 164 34.59 25.00 9.04
C GLN A 164 33.63 24.79 7.87
N LEU A 165 32.57 25.60 7.79
CA LEU A 165 31.61 25.59 6.66
C LEU A 165 32.31 25.78 5.31
N HIS A 166 33.35 26.60 5.29
CA HIS A 166 34.22 26.83 4.14
C HIS A 166 34.89 25.54 3.61
N ASP A 167 35.18 24.57 4.47
CA ASP A 167 35.83 23.32 4.06
C ASP A 167 34.92 22.45 3.19
N LEU A 168 33.60 22.62 3.29
CA LEU A 168 32.64 21.93 2.41
C LEU A 168 32.83 22.32 0.93
N GLU A 169 33.27 23.55 0.66
CA GLU A 169 33.58 23.98 -0.71
C GLU A 169 34.78 23.23 -1.28
N LYS A 170 35.78 22.90 -0.45
CA LYS A 170 36.97 22.14 -0.85
C LYS A 170 36.63 20.68 -1.20
N ILE A 171 35.62 20.12 -0.56
CA ILE A 171 35.19 18.73 -0.77
C ILE A 171 34.27 18.62 -2.00
N GLY A 172 33.74 19.74 -2.50
CA GLY A 172 33.00 19.79 -3.76
C GLY A 172 31.59 20.39 -3.67
N LEU A 173 31.18 20.92 -2.51
CA LEU A 173 29.93 21.68 -2.38
C LEU A 173 30.16 23.12 -2.84
N LYS A 174 30.09 23.33 -4.16
CA LYS A 174 30.27 24.67 -4.75
C LYS A 174 29.10 25.57 -4.37
N ASP A 175 29.38 26.86 -4.17
CA ASP A 175 28.39 27.90 -3.87
C ASP A 175 27.54 27.59 -2.61
N LEU A 176 28.20 27.40 -1.46
CA LEU A 176 27.54 27.10 -0.19
C LEU A 176 26.42 28.10 0.14
N GLY A 177 26.62 29.39 -0.16
CA GLY A 177 25.62 30.45 0.05
C GLY A 177 24.34 30.32 -0.80
N LYS A 178 24.36 29.53 -1.87
CA LYS A 178 23.19 29.23 -2.72
C LYS A 178 22.63 27.83 -2.46
N THR A 179 23.29 27.03 -1.62
CA THR A 179 22.84 25.67 -1.32
C THR A 179 21.52 25.72 -0.57
N ARG A 180 20.55 24.91 -1.01
CA ARG A 180 19.23 24.86 -0.39
C ARG A 180 19.33 24.20 0.99
N VAL A 181 18.84 24.90 2.01
CA VAL A 181 18.64 24.35 3.36
C VAL A 181 17.29 23.65 3.41
N GLU A 182 17.30 22.38 3.80
CA GLU A 182 16.09 21.59 3.96
C GLU A 182 15.54 21.69 5.38
N VAL A 183 16.42 21.53 6.37
CA VAL A 183 16.09 21.61 7.79
C VAL A 183 17.11 22.51 8.47
N ALA A 184 16.62 23.44 9.29
CA ALA A 184 17.41 24.21 10.22
C ALA A 184 16.75 24.14 11.60
N ARG A 185 17.44 23.56 12.59
CA ARG A 185 16.93 23.47 13.97
C ARG A 185 18.01 23.80 14.98
N MET A 186 17.62 24.48 16.05
CA MET A 186 18.47 24.69 17.22
C MET A 186 18.25 23.53 18.21
N GLN A 187 19.33 22.88 18.64
CA GLN A 187 19.30 21.84 19.67
C GLN A 187 20.49 22.04 20.60
N ASN A 188 20.23 22.23 21.90
CA ASN A 188 21.26 22.43 22.93
C ASN A 188 22.27 23.54 22.58
N GLY A 189 21.80 24.66 22.02
CA GLY A 189 22.64 25.78 21.60
C GLY A 189 23.44 25.54 20.30
N LYS A 190 23.28 24.39 19.65
CA LYS A 190 23.91 24.05 18.36
C LYS A 190 22.89 24.14 17.23
N LEU A 191 23.32 24.69 16.09
CA LEU A 191 22.54 24.72 14.87
C LEU A 191 22.77 23.42 14.09
N HIS A 192 21.71 22.64 13.89
CA HIS A 192 21.71 21.48 13.00
C HIS A 192 21.12 21.90 11.65
N LEU A 193 21.93 21.80 10.59
CA LEU A 193 21.55 22.08 9.22
C LEU A 193 21.56 20.79 8.40
N VAL A 194 20.51 20.59 7.60
CA VAL A 194 20.48 19.60 6.52
C VAL A 194 20.50 20.37 5.21
N LEU A 195 21.53 20.11 4.39
CA LEU A 195 21.80 20.81 3.14
C LEU A 195 21.67 19.83 1.97
N HIS A 196 21.04 20.26 0.87
CA HIS A 196 21.02 19.46 -0.35
C HIS A 196 22.40 19.47 -1.02
N ALA A 197 23.13 18.38 -0.88
CA ALA A 197 24.53 18.24 -1.30
C ALA A 197 24.72 17.39 -2.57
N HIS A 198 23.83 17.49 -3.56
CA HIS A 198 23.87 16.66 -4.79
C HIS A 198 25.18 16.77 -5.59
N SER A 199 25.99 17.83 -5.38
CA SER A 199 27.29 17.98 -6.03
C SER A 199 28.41 17.17 -5.37
N LEU A 200 28.22 16.72 -4.12
CA LEU A 200 29.23 16.01 -3.32
C LEU A 200 29.21 14.49 -3.52
N GLY A 201 28.06 13.92 -3.87
CA GLY A 201 27.89 12.48 -4.10
C GLY A 201 26.63 12.21 -4.90
N LYS A 202 26.67 11.20 -5.77
CA LYS A 202 25.47 10.78 -6.50
C LYS A 202 24.65 9.86 -5.60
N THR A 203 23.35 10.11 -5.57
CA THR A 203 22.38 9.23 -4.94
C THR A 203 21.56 8.52 -6.01
N VAL A 204 20.94 7.40 -5.64
CA VAL A 204 19.94 6.78 -6.52
C VAL A 204 18.71 7.68 -6.67
N SER A 205 18.14 7.69 -7.87
CA SER A 205 16.94 8.47 -8.23
C SER A 205 16.09 7.68 -9.24
N ASN A 206 14.97 8.25 -9.67
CA ASN A 206 14.12 7.68 -10.72
C ASN A 206 14.79 7.57 -12.11
N ARG A 207 15.96 8.20 -12.31
CA ARG A 207 16.72 8.17 -13.58
C ARG A 207 18.10 7.54 -13.43
N GLU A 208 18.74 7.77 -12.30
CA GLU A 208 20.08 7.28 -12.00
C GLU A 208 19.96 6.16 -10.96
N VAL A 209 20.05 4.90 -11.39
CA VAL A 209 19.81 3.73 -10.54
C VAL A 209 21.00 2.78 -10.56
N THR A 210 21.14 1.92 -9.55
CA THR A 210 22.10 0.81 -9.63
C THR A 210 21.61 -0.28 -10.57
N MET A 211 22.51 -1.16 -11.01
CA MET A 211 22.15 -2.32 -11.84
C MET A 211 21.08 -3.20 -11.16
N SER A 212 21.23 -3.47 -9.86
CA SER A 212 20.27 -4.29 -9.11
C SER A 212 18.88 -3.65 -9.06
N ILE A 213 18.79 -2.33 -8.83
CA ILE A 213 17.50 -1.63 -8.84
C ILE A 213 16.92 -1.67 -10.25
N ASN A 214 17.70 -1.36 -11.29
CA ASN A 214 17.20 -1.37 -12.67
C ASN A 214 16.60 -2.73 -13.06
N GLU A 215 17.27 -3.84 -12.77
CA GLU A 215 16.77 -5.18 -13.10
C GLU A 215 15.58 -5.64 -12.23
N LEU A 216 15.30 -4.98 -11.10
CA LEU A 216 14.18 -5.28 -10.20
C LEU A 216 12.89 -4.52 -10.55
N VAL A 217 12.99 -3.24 -10.92
CA VAL A 217 11.84 -2.32 -11.05
C VAL A 217 11.66 -1.68 -12.43
N SER A 218 12.72 -1.56 -13.22
CA SER A 218 12.68 -0.80 -14.48
C SER A 218 12.32 -1.71 -15.66
N PRO A 219 11.50 -1.25 -16.63
CA PRO A 219 11.27 -1.98 -17.87
C PRO A 219 12.51 -1.93 -18.80
N PHE A 220 13.47 -1.04 -18.53
CA PHE A 220 14.66 -0.79 -19.35
C PHE A 220 15.84 -1.67 -18.94
N ARG A 221 15.66 -2.98 -19.02
CA ARG A 221 16.70 -3.94 -18.61
C ARG A 221 17.94 -3.89 -19.49
N MET A 222 19.08 -4.07 -18.86
CA MET A 222 20.38 -4.17 -19.53
C MET A 222 20.70 -5.62 -19.91
N GLN A 223 20.25 -6.58 -19.10
CA GLN A 223 20.45 -8.00 -19.41
C GLN A 223 19.41 -8.47 -20.44
N LYS A 224 19.89 -8.93 -21.60
CA LYS A 224 19.03 -9.48 -22.66
C LYS A 224 18.79 -10.98 -22.46
N GLY A 225 17.63 -11.46 -22.88
CA GLY A 225 17.27 -12.87 -22.87
C GLY A 225 16.43 -13.27 -21.67
N HIS A 226 16.63 -14.50 -21.21
CA HIS A 226 15.86 -15.11 -20.12
C HIS A 226 15.93 -14.28 -18.85
N TRP A 227 14.77 -13.95 -18.28
CA TRP A 227 14.71 -13.06 -17.14
C TRP A 227 14.64 -13.81 -15.83
N THR A 228 15.51 -13.43 -14.90
CA THR A 228 15.40 -13.79 -13.49
C THR A 228 15.87 -12.59 -12.68
N PRO A 229 15.07 -12.08 -11.74
CA PRO A 229 15.47 -10.95 -10.92
C PRO A 229 16.77 -11.23 -10.14
N PRO A 230 17.55 -10.19 -9.80
CA PRO A 230 18.72 -10.32 -8.94
C PRO A 230 18.40 -11.06 -7.62
N ASN A 231 19.30 -11.94 -7.19
CA ASN A 231 19.16 -12.74 -5.96
C ASN A 231 17.83 -13.54 -5.86
N SER A 232 17.30 -14.00 -6.99
CA SER A 232 16.06 -14.78 -7.02
C SER A 232 16.20 -16.08 -7.82
N SER A 233 15.23 -16.96 -7.66
CA SER A 233 15.04 -18.15 -8.47
C SER A 233 13.56 -18.39 -8.71
N TRP A 234 13.22 -18.90 -9.89
CA TRP A 234 11.86 -19.32 -10.22
C TRP A 234 11.56 -20.65 -9.52
N ARG A 235 10.57 -20.64 -8.62
CA ARG A 235 10.21 -21.79 -7.79
C ARG A 235 8.70 -21.89 -7.63
N ASP A 236 8.18 -23.12 -7.52
CA ASP A 236 6.82 -23.35 -7.02
C ASP A 236 6.81 -23.10 -5.50
N MET A 237 6.04 -22.11 -5.07
CA MET A 237 5.93 -21.72 -3.66
C MET A 237 5.41 -22.86 -2.80
N TYR A 238 4.47 -23.66 -3.30
CA TYR A 238 3.90 -24.78 -2.56
C TYR A 238 4.92 -25.90 -2.36
N ASP A 239 5.78 -26.17 -3.35
CA ASP A 239 6.81 -27.19 -3.19
C ASP A 239 7.79 -26.83 -2.06
N TYR A 240 8.11 -25.54 -1.89
CA TYR A 240 8.89 -25.07 -0.74
C TYR A 240 8.07 -25.10 0.56
N PHE A 241 6.84 -24.59 0.57
CA PHE A 241 5.96 -24.61 1.73
C PHE A 241 5.77 -26.04 2.25
N PHE A 242 5.41 -27.00 1.39
CA PHE A 242 5.28 -28.41 1.77
C PHE A 242 6.62 -29.04 2.22
N ARG A 243 7.76 -28.68 1.61
CA ARG A 243 9.08 -29.14 2.09
C ARG A 243 9.45 -28.56 3.45
N SER A 244 9.11 -27.30 3.71
CA SER A 244 9.42 -26.60 4.96
C SER A 244 8.49 -27.04 6.10
N VAL A 245 7.21 -27.26 5.81
CA VAL A 245 6.22 -27.84 6.74
C VAL A 245 6.55 -29.30 7.05
N ASN A 246 6.94 -30.13 6.07
CA ASN A 246 7.42 -31.48 6.34
C ASN A 246 8.71 -31.49 7.18
N LYS A 247 9.58 -30.48 7.07
CA LYS A 247 10.75 -30.33 7.95
C LYS A 247 10.37 -29.86 9.37
N ARG A 248 9.38 -28.98 9.51
CA ARG A 248 8.85 -28.54 10.82
C ARG A 248 8.07 -29.65 11.53
N LEU A 249 7.27 -30.44 10.83
CA LEU A 249 6.55 -31.59 11.41
C LEU A 249 7.48 -32.68 11.96
N ILE A 250 8.69 -32.82 11.41
CA ILE A 250 9.70 -33.76 11.93
C ILE A 250 10.48 -33.14 13.11
N GLY A 251 10.50 -31.80 13.24
CA GLY A 251 11.09 -31.09 14.38
C GLY A 251 10.14 -30.89 15.57
N ASP A 252 8.84 -30.73 15.31
CA ASP A 252 7.79 -30.41 16.30
C ASP A 252 6.87 -31.61 16.61
N LEU A 253 7.45 -32.81 16.74
CA LEU A 253 6.76 -33.97 17.31
C LEU A 253 6.43 -33.80 18.82
N THR A 254 6.69 -32.63 19.39
CA THR A 254 6.42 -32.27 20.80
C THR A 254 5.30 -31.23 21.00
N MET A 255 4.64 -30.73 19.95
CA MET A 255 3.53 -29.76 20.09
C MET A 255 2.26 -30.16 19.31
N PHE A 256 1.78 -31.39 19.53
CA PHE A 256 0.39 -31.74 19.23
C PHE A 256 -0.52 -31.21 20.35
N GLU A 257 -0.95 -29.95 20.25
CA GLU A 257 -2.19 -29.51 20.89
C GLU A 257 -3.36 -29.79 19.95
N ILE A 258 -4.05 -30.89 20.20
CA ILE A 258 -5.35 -31.22 19.61
C ILE A 258 -6.40 -30.45 20.41
N GLY A 259 -6.92 -29.33 19.90
CA GLY A 259 -7.99 -28.65 20.64
C GLY A 259 -8.59 -27.36 20.08
N GLU A 260 -7.84 -26.52 19.37
CA GLU A 260 -8.41 -25.25 18.88
C GLU A 260 -8.74 -25.33 17.39
N LYS A 261 -10.03 -25.13 17.09
CA LYS A 261 -10.47 -24.79 15.74
C LYS A 261 -9.64 -23.59 15.29
N ARG A 262 -8.72 -23.79 14.33
CA ARG A 262 -8.27 -22.70 13.47
C ARG A 262 -9.52 -22.21 12.75
N GLU A 263 -10.17 -21.18 13.28
CA GLU A 263 -11.06 -20.37 12.48
C GLU A 263 -10.20 -19.82 11.34
N ILE A 264 -10.35 -20.42 10.17
CA ILE A 264 -9.78 -19.88 8.93
C ILE A 264 -10.61 -18.62 8.64
N MET A 265 -10.33 -17.52 9.35
CA MET A 265 -10.80 -16.21 8.95
C MET A 265 -10.17 -15.95 7.59
N ARG A 266 -10.99 -16.05 6.54
CA ARG A 266 -10.59 -15.70 5.18
C ARG A 266 -10.58 -14.19 5.09
N TYR A 267 -9.45 -13.59 5.45
CA TYR A 267 -9.23 -12.16 5.28
C TYR A 267 -9.15 -11.82 3.79
N PHE A 268 -9.66 -10.65 3.43
CA PHE A 268 -9.72 -10.13 2.06
C PHE A 268 -8.54 -9.20 1.78
N ASP A 269 -7.34 -9.46 2.27
CA ASP A 269 -6.17 -8.54 2.11
C ASP A 269 -5.23 -8.92 0.97
N ASP A 270 -5.61 -9.91 0.17
CA ASP A 270 -4.90 -10.28 -1.04
C ASP A 270 -5.51 -9.57 -2.26
N PRO A 271 -4.72 -9.04 -3.20
CA PRO A 271 -3.25 -9.08 -3.30
C PRO A 271 -2.51 -7.95 -2.54
N THR A 272 -1.22 -8.19 -2.24
CA THR A 272 -0.24 -7.19 -1.80
C THR A 272 0.88 -7.01 -2.83
N GLN A 273 1.24 -5.77 -3.14
CA GLN A 273 2.22 -5.42 -4.16
C GLN A 273 3.66 -5.73 -3.70
N GLY A 274 4.43 -6.35 -4.60
CA GLY A 274 5.87 -6.54 -4.41
C GLY A 274 6.71 -5.38 -4.95
N CYS A 275 7.94 -5.67 -5.39
CA CYS A 275 8.86 -4.60 -5.78
C CYS A 275 8.52 -3.91 -7.11
N ALA A 276 7.73 -4.50 -8.01
CA ALA A 276 7.37 -3.88 -9.29
C ALA A 276 6.54 -2.58 -9.14
N SER A 277 6.69 -1.64 -10.09
CA SER A 277 5.94 -0.38 -10.15
C SER A 277 4.55 -0.53 -10.79
N ASN A 278 3.76 -1.50 -10.33
CA ASN A 278 2.50 -1.90 -10.93
C ASN A 278 1.29 -1.78 -9.98
N SER A 279 1.33 -0.79 -9.09
CA SER A 279 0.22 -0.52 -8.15
C SER A 279 -1.14 -0.39 -8.82
N TRP A 280 -1.16 0.11 -10.06
CA TRP A 280 -2.35 0.17 -10.91
C TRP A 280 -3.02 -1.19 -11.13
N LEU A 281 -2.23 -2.25 -11.35
CA LEU A 281 -2.72 -3.62 -11.55
C LEU A 281 -3.16 -4.25 -10.23
N ILE A 282 -2.36 -4.08 -9.16
CA ILE A 282 -2.65 -4.70 -7.86
C ILE A 282 -3.89 -4.10 -7.21
N ALA A 283 -4.06 -2.78 -7.26
CA ALA A 283 -5.27 -2.11 -6.80
C ALA A 283 -6.51 -2.55 -7.60
N ALA A 284 -6.37 -2.69 -8.93
CA ALA A 284 -7.44 -3.18 -9.79
C ALA A 284 -7.84 -4.63 -9.46
N LEU A 285 -6.86 -5.52 -9.34
CA LEU A 285 -7.06 -6.92 -8.99
C LEU A 285 -7.77 -7.06 -7.65
N PHE A 286 -7.33 -6.30 -6.64
CA PHE A 286 -8.00 -6.24 -5.35
C PHE A 286 -9.44 -5.73 -5.47
N SER A 287 -9.67 -4.67 -6.23
CA SER A 287 -11.00 -4.07 -6.36
C SER A 287 -12.00 -5.03 -7.01
N VAL A 288 -11.56 -5.79 -8.02
CA VAL A 288 -12.36 -6.88 -8.60
C VAL A 288 -12.61 -7.97 -7.58
N PHE A 289 -11.58 -8.45 -6.89
CA PHE A 289 -11.72 -9.48 -5.87
C PHE A 289 -12.67 -9.07 -4.73
N TRP A 290 -12.57 -7.83 -4.27
CA TRP A 290 -13.39 -7.25 -3.21
C TRP A 290 -14.85 -7.14 -3.62
N SER A 291 -15.13 -6.66 -4.83
CA SER A 291 -16.49 -6.46 -5.32
C SER A 291 -17.18 -7.78 -5.70
N ASP A 292 -16.49 -8.64 -6.43
CA ASP A 292 -16.99 -9.95 -6.88
C ASP A 292 -15.88 -11.01 -6.82
N PRO A 293 -15.75 -11.72 -5.68
CA PRO A 293 -14.70 -12.72 -5.49
C PRO A 293 -14.80 -13.92 -6.44
N VAL A 294 -15.96 -14.14 -7.09
CA VAL A 294 -16.21 -15.30 -7.96
C VAL A 294 -15.51 -15.14 -9.32
N ILE A 295 -15.27 -13.90 -9.75
CA ILE A 295 -14.53 -13.59 -10.99
C ILE A 295 -13.07 -14.02 -10.89
N ILE A 296 -12.51 -14.03 -9.68
CA ILE A 296 -11.11 -14.40 -9.45
C ILE A 296 -11.00 -15.92 -9.28
N ASN A 297 -10.39 -16.56 -10.29
CA ASN A 297 -10.01 -17.96 -10.25
C ASN A 297 -8.87 -18.19 -9.25
N ARG A 298 -9.25 -18.43 -7.99
CA ARG A 298 -8.32 -18.84 -6.93
C ARG A 298 -8.11 -20.35 -6.86
N ALA A 299 -8.53 -21.12 -7.87
CA ALA A 299 -8.40 -22.57 -7.87
C ALA A 299 -6.92 -22.98 -8.07
N THR A 300 -6.10 -22.72 -7.05
CA THR A 300 -4.78 -23.31 -6.89
C THR A 300 -4.99 -24.74 -6.45
N ARG A 301 -5.39 -25.60 -7.40
CA ARG A 301 -5.72 -27.00 -7.11
C ARG A 301 -4.49 -27.65 -6.49
N VAL A 302 -4.64 -28.14 -5.26
CA VAL A 302 -3.71 -29.13 -4.69
C VAL A 302 -3.98 -30.41 -5.47
N HIS A 303 -3.28 -30.58 -6.59
CA HIS A 303 -3.37 -31.81 -7.39
C HIS A 303 -2.77 -32.96 -6.57
N TYR A 304 -3.55 -34.02 -6.36
CA TYR A 304 -3.12 -35.24 -5.65
C TYR A 304 -2.21 -36.11 -6.53
N ASP A 305 -2.18 -35.86 -7.84
CA ASP A 305 -1.38 -36.61 -8.79
C ASP A 305 -0.02 -35.94 -9.01
N LYS A 306 1.06 -36.72 -8.87
CA LYS A 306 2.45 -36.21 -8.89
C LYS A 306 2.90 -35.79 -10.29
N ASP A 307 2.20 -36.23 -11.33
CA ASP A 307 2.59 -36.05 -12.73
C ASP A 307 1.83 -34.91 -13.44
N GLU A 308 0.81 -34.31 -12.82
CA GLU A 308 0.05 -33.21 -13.41
C GLU A 308 0.76 -31.87 -13.17
N LYS A 309 1.21 -31.20 -14.24
CA LYS A 309 1.83 -29.87 -14.14
C LYS A 309 0.77 -28.87 -13.67
N LYS A 310 0.93 -28.36 -12.44
CA LYS A 310 0.05 -27.32 -11.87
C LYS A 310 0.05 -26.07 -12.77
N ARG A 311 -1.12 -25.73 -13.33
CA ARG A 311 -1.32 -24.54 -14.17
C ARG A 311 -2.54 -23.74 -13.71
N LEU A 312 -2.46 -22.42 -13.87
CA LEU A 312 -3.57 -21.50 -13.66
C LEU A 312 -3.95 -20.91 -15.01
N ALA A 313 -5.24 -20.96 -15.34
CA ALA A 313 -5.82 -20.33 -16.52
C ALA A 313 -6.59 -19.08 -16.09
N VAL A 314 -6.25 -17.94 -16.68
CA VAL A 314 -6.91 -16.65 -16.43
C VAL A 314 -7.32 -16.05 -17.76
N LYS A 315 -8.58 -15.63 -17.88
CA LYS A 315 -9.07 -14.94 -19.07
C LYS A 315 -8.91 -13.44 -18.90
N PHE A 316 -8.33 -12.78 -19.88
CA PHE A 316 -8.23 -11.32 -19.96
C PHE A 316 -8.96 -10.81 -21.20
N HIS A 317 -9.40 -9.55 -21.12
CA HIS A 317 -10.29 -8.95 -22.11
C HIS A 317 -9.65 -7.71 -22.73
N ASP A 318 -9.66 -7.62 -24.05
CA ASP A 318 -9.16 -6.47 -24.80
C ASP A 318 -10.02 -5.22 -24.51
N LYS A 319 -9.37 -4.15 -24.05
CA LYS A 319 -9.97 -2.82 -23.84
C LYS A 319 -9.17 -1.71 -24.52
N GLY A 320 -8.25 -2.06 -25.42
CA GLY A 320 -7.41 -1.13 -26.18
C GLY A 320 -6.35 -0.35 -25.38
N GLY A 321 -5.59 0.50 -26.07
CA GLY A 321 -4.53 1.35 -25.50
C GLY A 321 -3.29 0.59 -25.02
N ASN A 322 -2.46 1.24 -24.19
CA ASN A 322 -1.21 0.68 -23.66
C ASN A 322 -1.44 -0.48 -22.67
N ASN A 323 -0.51 -1.42 -22.48
CA ASN A 323 -0.66 -2.56 -21.57
C ASN A 323 -1.93 -3.39 -21.86
N ASN A 324 -2.06 -3.86 -23.10
CA ASN A 324 -3.25 -4.56 -23.57
C ASN A 324 -2.87 -5.69 -24.52
N GLY A 325 -3.57 -6.82 -24.43
CA GLY A 325 -3.50 -7.94 -25.36
C GLY A 325 -4.86 -8.22 -26.00
N LYS A 326 -4.92 -9.23 -26.87
CA LYS A 326 -6.20 -9.71 -27.42
C LYS A 326 -6.98 -10.46 -26.34
N THR A 327 -8.31 -10.45 -26.40
CA THR A 327 -9.13 -11.25 -25.48
C THR A 327 -8.78 -12.73 -25.61
N GLU A 328 -8.18 -13.31 -24.57
CA GLU A 328 -7.74 -14.70 -24.57
C GLU A 328 -7.59 -15.26 -23.15
N THR A 329 -7.53 -16.59 -23.05
CA THR A 329 -7.20 -17.28 -21.81
C THR A 329 -5.72 -17.56 -21.78
N VAL A 330 -5.03 -17.01 -20.78
CA VAL A 330 -3.59 -17.18 -20.57
C VAL A 330 -3.36 -18.22 -19.49
N GLU A 331 -2.54 -19.20 -19.82
CA GLU A 331 -2.09 -20.23 -18.88
C GLU A 331 -0.68 -19.99 -18.39
N VAL A 332 -0.47 -20.18 -17.08
CA VAL A 332 0.85 -20.08 -16.42
C VAL A 332 1.08 -21.27 -15.50
N ASN A 333 2.32 -21.76 -15.44
CA ASN A 333 2.75 -22.68 -14.39
C ASN A 333 2.92 -21.96 -13.03
N TYR A 334 3.08 -22.73 -11.95
CA TYR A 334 3.12 -22.22 -10.57
C TYR A 334 4.48 -21.68 -10.13
N GLU A 335 5.45 -21.62 -11.04
CA GLU A 335 6.76 -21.05 -10.73
C GLU A 335 6.68 -19.53 -10.67
N ILE A 336 7.16 -18.93 -9.58
CA ILE A 336 7.24 -17.48 -9.41
C ILE A 336 8.64 -17.08 -8.94
N PRO A 337 9.07 -15.83 -9.14
CA PRO A 337 10.36 -15.37 -8.63
C PRO A 337 10.35 -15.28 -7.10
N ILE A 338 11.13 -16.15 -6.46
CA ILE A 338 11.32 -16.17 -5.00
C ILE A 338 12.73 -15.70 -4.68
N ASN A 339 12.86 -14.80 -3.70
CA ASN A 339 14.15 -14.36 -3.19
C ASN A 339 14.94 -15.52 -2.57
N ASN A 340 16.23 -15.64 -2.88
CA ASN A 340 17.03 -16.77 -2.39
C ASN A 340 17.43 -16.64 -0.91
N SER A 341 17.37 -15.44 -0.34
CA SER A 341 17.79 -15.16 1.04
C SER A 341 16.66 -15.31 2.06
N ASN A 342 15.49 -14.69 1.83
CA ASN A 342 14.35 -14.76 2.75
C ASN A 342 13.26 -15.77 2.35
N ASN A 343 13.35 -16.36 1.15
CA ASN A 343 12.35 -17.30 0.59
C ASN A 343 10.94 -16.71 0.41
N GLU A 344 10.82 -15.39 0.30
CA GLU A 344 9.56 -14.69 0.01
C GLU A 344 9.40 -14.42 -1.49
N PRO A 345 8.15 -14.35 -2.01
CA PRO A 345 7.90 -13.83 -3.35
C PRO A 345 8.44 -12.41 -3.53
N MET A 346 9.11 -12.16 -4.65
CA MET A 346 9.70 -10.84 -4.95
C MET A 346 8.65 -9.80 -5.37
N TYR A 347 7.61 -10.26 -6.06
CA TYR A 347 6.56 -9.43 -6.65
C TYR A 347 5.23 -9.60 -5.91
N CYS A 348 4.10 -9.52 -6.60
CA CYS A 348 2.78 -9.65 -5.98
C CYS A 348 2.71 -10.90 -5.12
N ARG A 349 2.14 -10.78 -3.91
CA ARG A 349 2.02 -11.87 -2.93
C ARG A 349 0.72 -11.77 -2.15
N SER A 350 0.35 -12.86 -1.48
CA SER A 350 -0.63 -12.83 -0.41
C SER A 350 -0.07 -12.07 0.80
N SER A 351 -0.97 -11.45 1.54
CA SER A 351 -0.74 -10.77 2.82
C SER A 351 -0.20 -11.74 3.89
N ASP A 352 -0.75 -12.96 3.93
CA ASP A 352 -0.39 -14.03 4.87
C ASP A 352 0.74 -14.95 4.37
N GLY A 353 1.15 -14.81 3.10
CA GLY A 353 2.17 -15.63 2.46
C GLY A 353 1.75 -17.07 2.17
N ALA A 354 0.48 -17.43 2.39
CA ALA A 354 -0.02 -18.79 2.22
C ALA A 354 -0.51 -19.05 0.79
N ASP A 355 -1.11 -18.04 0.16
CA ASP A 355 -1.74 -18.16 -1.16
C ASP A 355 -0.85 -17.63 -2.30
N ILE A 356 -0.71 -18.42 -3.36
CA ILE A 356 0.14 -18.06 -4.53
C ILE A 356 -0.65 -17.34 -5.64
N TRP A 357 -1.99 -17.37 -5.58
CA TRP A 357 -2.84 -16.84 -6.67
C TRP A 357 -2.51 -15.38 -7.04
N PRO A 358 -2.15 -14.46 -6.12
CA PRO A 358 -1.81 -13.09 -6.47
C PRO A 358 -0.62 -13.01 -7.44
N SER A 359 0.44 -13.77 -7.14
CA SER A 359 1.65 -13.84 -7.95
C SER A 359 1.38 -14.45 -9.33
N LEU A 360 0.53 -15.48 -9.39
CA LEU A 360 0.16 -16.13 -10.65
C LEU A 360 -0.70 -15.23 -11.54
N TYR A 361 -1.60 -14.42 -10.95
CA TYR A 361 -2.39 -13.44 -11.68
C TYR A 361 -1.52 -12.34 -12.29
N GLU A 362 -0.58 -11.79 -11.53
CA GLU A 362 0.39 -10.80 -12.03
C GLU A 362 1.25 -11.37 -13.16
N LYS A 363 1.71 -12.62 -13.01
CA LYS A 363 2.47 -13.34 -14.04
C LYS A 363 1.64 -13.57 -15.31
N ALA A 364 0.40 -14.04 -15.17
CA ALA A 364 -0.51 -14.26 -16.30
C ALA A 364 -0.81 -12.94 -17.04
N PHE A 365 -1.04 -11.86 -16.29
CA PHE A 365 -1.26 -10.54 -16.87
C PHE A 365 -0.01 -10.02 -17.61
N THR A 366 1.18 -10.21 -17.04
CA THR A 366 2.45 -9.87 -17.69
C THR A 366 2.62 -10.63 -19.01
N LYS A 367 2.37 -11.94 -18.98
CA LYS A 367 2.44 -12.80 -20.17
C LYS A 367 1.47 -12.32 -21.27
N TRP A 368 0.26 -11.93 -20.86
CA TRP A 368 -0.77 -11.40 -21.74
C TRP A 368 -0.37 -10.08 -22.42
N ILE A 369 0.02 -9.05 -21.64
CA ILE A 369 0.34 -7.73 -22.20
C ILE A 369 1.63 -7.72 -23.04
N THR A 370 2.55 -8.64 -22.78
CA THR A 370 3.81 -8.76 -23.53
C THR A 370 3.70 -9.69 -24.73
N GLY A 371 2.63 -10.48 -24.82
CA GLY A 371 2.50 -11.55 -25.82
C GLY A 371 3.59 -12.63 -25.71
N SER A 372 4.21 -12.77 -24.52
CA SER A 372 5.32 -13.70 -24.32
C SER A 372 4.83 -15.14 -24.23
N SER A 373 5.53 -16.06 -24.89
CA SER A 373 5.30 -17.50 -24.73
C SER A 373 6.08 -18.11 -23.55
N SER A 374 6.96 -17.32 -22.91
CA SER A 374 7.78 -17.78 -21.80
C SER A 374 6.93 -18.10 -20.56
N GLU A 375 7.31 -19.18 -19.85
CA GLU A 375 6.78 -19.47 -18.51
C GLU A 375 7.45 -18.60 -17.43
N GLN A 376 8.45 -17.81 -17.80
CA GLN A 376 9.18 -16.89 -16.93
C GLN A 376 9.17 -15.49 -17.56
N PRO A 377 7.97 -14.86 -17.68
CA PRO A 377 7.83 -13.54 -18.28
C PRO A 377 8.46 -12.48 -17.37
N ASP A 378 8.89 -11.38 -17.98
CA ASP A 378 9.50 -10.26 -17.26
C ASP A 378 8.45 -9.37 -16.60
N ILE A 379 8.29 -9.51 -15.28
CA ILE A 379 7.27 -8.78 -14.50
C ILE A 379 7.53 -7.26 -14.51
N THR A 380 8.77 -6.81 -14.73
CA THR A 380 9.08 -5.37 -14.82
C THR A 380 8.36 -4.67 -15.99
N GLN A 381 7.89 -5.43 -16.98
CA GLN A 381 7.10 -4.92 -18.09
C GLN A 381 5.68 -4.46 -17.70
N THR A 382 5.23 -4.74 -16.47
CA THR A 382 4.00 -4.17 -15.89
C THR A 382 4.19 -2.76 -15.32
N HIS A 383 5.35 -2.14 -15.60
CA HIS A 383 5.69 -0.78 -15.21
C HIS A 383 4.64 0.24 -15.67
N CYS A 384 3.96 0.83 -14.69
CA CYS A 384 2.91 1.86 -14.79
C CYS A 384 1.74 1.57 -15.75
N GLY A 385 0.55 2.10 -15.46
CA GLY A 385 -0.62 1.86 -16.30
C GLY A 385 -1.90 2.50 -15.79
N ASP A 386 -3.03 2.01 -16.31
CA ASP A 386 -4.37 2.51 -16.00
C ASP A 386 -5.11 1.52 -15.08
N PRO A 387 -5.36 1.87 -13.80
CA PRO A 387 -6.03 0.97 -12.87
C PRO A 387 -7.50 0.70 -13.22
N VAL A 388 -8.20 1.63 -13.87
CA VAL A 388 -9.63 1.45 -14.20
C VAL A 388 -9.78 0.52 -15.38
N LYS A 389 -8.91 0.69 -16.39
CA LYS A 389 -8.85 -0.24 -17.49
C LYS A 389 -8.44 -1.64 -17.03
N ALA A 390 -7.48 -1.77 -16.12
CA ALA A 390 -7.10 -3.07 -15.57
C ALA A 390 -8.29 -3.80 -14.95
N MET A 391 -9.16 -3.11 -14.21
CA MET A 391 -10.38 -3.72 -13.68
C MET A 391 -11.26 -4.28 -14.82
N ALA A 392 -11.49 -3.48 -15.86
CA ALA A 392 -12.27 -3.87 -17.05
C ALA A 392 -11.65 -5.04 -17.82
N GLN A 393 -10.31 -5.12 -17.90
CA GLN A 393 -9.59 -6.21 -18.54
C GLN A 393 -9.70 -7.53 -17.75
N ILE A 394 -9.88 -7.46 -16.43
CA ILE A 394 -10.03 -8.62 -15.54
C ILE A 394 -11.48 -9.11 -15.48
N ASN A 395 -12.46 -8.20 -15.48
CA ASN A 395 -13.87 -8.53 -15.21
C ASN A 395 -14.82 -8.43 -16.42
N ASP A 396 -14.31 -8.08 -17.61
CA ASP A 396 -15.06 -7.89 -18.86
C ASP A 396 -16.10 -6.76 -18.83
N ARG A 397 -16.04 -5.84 -17.87
CA ARG A 397 -16.98 -4.72 -17.76
C ARG A 397 -16.48 -3.48 -18.49
N GLU A 398 -17.30 -2.42 -18.55
CA GLU A 398 -16.91 -1.17 -19.21
C GLU A 398 -16.24 -0.21 -18.22
N PRO A 399 -15.06 0.37 -18.56
CA PRO A 399 -14.38 1.31 -17.69
C PRO A 399 -15.03 2.70 -17.79
N HIS A 400 -15.44 3.24 -16.64
CA HIS A 400 -15.96 4.59 -16.51
C HIS A 400 -15.04 5.44 -15.64
N TYR A 401 -14.75 6.66 -16.12
CA TYR A 401 -13.78 7.56 -15.51
C TYR A 401 -14.46 8.82 -15.00
N TYR A 402 -13.97 9.34 -13.88
CA TYR A 402 -14.45 10.58 -13.27
C TYR A 402 -13.25 11.38 -12.77
N ARG A 403 -12.98 12.52 -13.38
CA ARG A 403 -11.89 13.42 -12.99
C ARG A 403 -12.34 14.22 -11.77
N THR A 404 -11.62 14.09 -10.66
CA THR A 404 -12.03 14.69 -9.37
C THR A 404 -12.21 16.21 -9.43
N GLU A 405 -11.41 16.92 -10.23
CA GLU A 405 -11.51 18.37 -10.47
C GLU A 405 -12.84 18.82 -11.10
N ASN A 406 -13.49 17.95 -11.88
CA ASN A 406 -14.71 18.29 -12.61
C ASN A 406 -15.97 18.22 -11.74
N HIS A 407 -15.85 17.69 -10.51
CA HIS A 407 -17.00 17.24 -9.73
C HIS A 407 -16.90 17.69 -8.27
N SER A 408 -18.03 17.91 -7.59
CA SER A 408 -18.01 18.28 -6.17
C SER A 408 -17.66 17.08 -5.28
N ALA A 409 -17.28 17.33 -4.01
CA ALA A 409 -17.06 16.22 -3.08
C ALA A 409 -18.33 15.40 -2.84
N ASN A 410 -19.48 16.06 -2.80
CA ASN A 410 -20.78 15.39 -2.70
C ASN A 410 -21.06 14.49 -3.92
N ASP A 411 -20.68 14.91 -5.13
CA ASP A 411 -20.80 14.08 -6.33
C ASP A 411 -19.89 12.85 -6.25
N MET A 412 -18.64 13.03 -5.81
CA MET A 412 -17.71 11.92 -5.60
C MET A 412 -18.26 10.90 -4.59
N LEU A 413 -18.81 11.36 -3.47
CA LEU A 413 -19.42 10.48 -2.50
C LEU A 413 -20.68 9.81 -3.08
N GLY A 414 -21.54 10.56 -3.76
CA GLY A 414 -22.74 10.04 -4.42
C GLY A 414 -22.40 8.92 -5.42
N LEU A 415 -21.33 9.09 -6.19
CA LEU A 415 -20.78 8.07 -7.08
C LEU A 415 -20.41 6.79 -6.32
N VAL A 416 -19.62 6.89 -5.24
CA VAL A 416 -19.23 5.71 -4.45
C VAL A 416 -20.47 5.06 -3.83
N ARG A 417 -21.38 5.84 -3.25
CA ARG A 417 -22.64 5.36 -2.66
C ARG A 417 -23.49 4.59 -3.65
N SER A 418 -23.62 5.08 -4.89
CA SER A 418 -24.40 4.40 -5.95
C SER A 418 -23.81 3.05 -6.37
N ASN A 419 -22.55 2.77 -6.02
CA ASN A 419 -21.84 1.54 -6.32
C ASN A 419 -21.58 0.71 -5.05
N CYS A 420 -22.27 1.00 -3.94
CA CYS A 420 -22.14 0.30 -2.67
C CYS A 420 -23.45 -0.34 -2.21
N VAL A 421 -23.33 -1.45 -1.47
CA VAL A 421 -24.38 -2.04 -0.63
C VAL A 421 -23.77 -2.26 0.75
N ASN A 422 -24.48 -1.89 1.82
CA ASN A 422 -23.98 -1.98 3.20
C ASN A 422 -22.59 -1.37 3.38
N PHE A 423 -22.39 -0.14 2.88
CA PHE A 423 -21.13 0.61 2.95
C PHE A 423 -19.92 -0.02 2.23
N LYS A 424 -20.12 -1.12 1.51
CA LYS A 424 -19.11 -1.85 0.74
C LYS A 424 -19.38 -1.75 -0.77
N THR A 425 -18.35 -1.56 -1.57
CA THR A 425 -18.48 -1.54 -3.04
C THR A 425 -18.91 -2.90 -3.61
N ILE A 426 -19.85 -2.85 -4.57
CA ILE A 426 -20.36 -3.98 -5.35
C ILE A 426 -19.92 -3.94 -6.82
N ASN A 427 -19.52 -2.76 -7.30
CA ASN A 427 -18.78 -2.61 -8.55
C ASN A 427 -17.33 -2.27 -8.20
N PRO A 428 -16.34 -2.86 -8.87
CA PRO A 428 -14.94 -2.60 -8.57
C PRO A 428 -14.61 -1.13 -8.89
N MET A 429 -13.96 -0.48 -7.93
CA MET A 429 -13.61 0.94 -8.00
C MET A 429 -12.17 1.17 -7.59
N THR A 430 -11.45 1.99 -8.36
CA THR A 430 -10.10 2.46 -8.02
C THR A 430 -10.03 3.97 -8.12
N ALA A 431 -9.02 4.54 -7.47
CA ALA A 431 -8.64 5.93 -7.64
C ALA A 431 -7.12 6.03 -7.74
N TRP A 432 -6.62 7.10 -8.35
CA TRP A 432 -5.20 7.38 -8.32
C TRP A 432 -4.90 8.84 -8.04
N THR A 433 -3.76 9.04 -7.41
CA THR A 433 -3.27 10.34 -6.94
C THR A 433 -2.62 11.15 -8.06
N TYR A 434 -2.59 12.48 -7.92
CA TYR A 434 -1.72 13.32 -8.76
C TYR A 434 -0.24 12.92 -8.60
N ALA A 435 0.58 13.17 -9.61
CA ALA A 435 2.00 12.82 -9.57
C ALA A 435 2.85 13.69 -8.63
N THR A 436 2.33 14.83 -8.16
CA THR A 436 3.00 15.67 -7.17
C THR A 436 2.04 16.57 -6.41
N GLY A 437 2.42 17.04 -5.22
CA GLY A 437 1.68 18.06 -4.48
C GLY A 437 2.12 18.20 -3.02
N HIS A 438 1.76 19.30 -2.37
CA HIS A 438 2.20 19.58 -0.99
C HIS A 438 1.56 18.66 0.05
N MET A 439 0.39 18.08 -0.25
CA MET A 439 -0.38 17.19 0.63
C MET A 439 0.29 15.84 0.90
N TYR A 440 1.25 15.40 0.07
CA TYR A 440 1.94 14.12 0.26
C TYR A 440 3.04 14.19 1.33
N ARG A 441 3.49 15.39 1.68
CA ARG A 441 4.52 15.57 2.70
C ARG A 441 3.95 15.22 4.07
N GLY A 442 4.39 14.10 4.64
CA GLY A 442 4.03 13.68 6.00
C GLY A 442 2.63 13.06 6.15
N SER A 443 1.90 12.84 5.06
CA SER A 443 0.58 12.18 5.09
C SER A 443 0.65 10.67 4.82
N ASN A 444 1.80 10.13 4.41
CA ASN A 444 2.00 8.77 3.88
C ASN A 444 1.11 8.40 2.68
N VAL A 445 0.38 9.36 2.10
CA VAL A 445 -0.28 9.20 0.81
C VAL A 445 0.76 9.33 -0.28
N VAL A 446 0.77 8.40 -1.23
CA VAL A 446 1.80 8.26 -2.25
C VAL A 446 1.32 8.92 -3.54
N ALA A 447 2.14 9.80 -4.11
CA ALA A 447 1.90 10.42 -5.41
C ALA A 447 2.00 9.41 -6.55
N ASN A 448 1.35 9.69 -7.69
CA ASN A 448 1.30 8.81 -8.87
C ASN A 448 0.99 7.33 -8.56
N HIS A 449 0.19 7.06 -7.53
CA HIS A 449 -0.11 5.73 -7.02
C HIS A 449 -1.61 5.42 -7.11
N ALA A 450 -1.94 4.15 -7.32
CA ALA A 450 -3.31 3.67 -7.39
C ALA A 450 -3.75 3.05 -6.06
N TYR A 451 -5.00 3.30 -5.69
CA TYR A 451 -5.67 2.81 -4.49
C TYR A 451 -6.99 2.14 -4.85
N SER A 452 -7.38 1.12 -4.10
CA SER A 452 -8.70 0.49 -4.21
C SER A 452 -9.71 1.27 -3.39
N ILE A 453 -10.90 1.54 -3.93
CA ILE A 453 -12.02 2.11 -3.16
C ILE A 453 -12.89 0.96 -2.66
N LEU A 454 -12.93 0.78 -1.35
CA LEU A 454 -13.63 -0.35 -0.75
C LEU A 454 -15.07 0.00 -0.34
N GLY A 455 -15.34 1.28 -0.16
CA GLY A 455 -16.62 1.76 0.33
C GLY A 455 -16.57 3.18 0.84
N TYR A 456 -17.52 3.50 1.72
CA TYR A 456 -17.60 4.78 2.40
C TYR A 456 -18.05 4.57 3.85
N THR A 457 -17.73 5.52 4.72
CA THR A 457 -18.28 5.57 6.08
C THR A 457 -18.65 7.00 6.45
N ILE A 458 -19.51 7.14 7.45
CA ILE A 458 -20.00 8.42 7.95
C ILE A 458 -19.74 8.43 9.45
N LEU A 459 -19.02 9.45 9.93
CA LEU A 459 -18.72 9.62 11.35
C LEU A 459 -19.13 11.03 11.76
N GLY A 460 -20.22 11.13 12.54
CA GLY A 460 -20.83 12.42 12.87
C GLY A 460 -21.39 13.10 11.63
N ASP A 461 -20.96 14.32 11.35
CA ASP A 461 -21.30 15.12 10.18
C ASP A 461 -20.34 14.93 9.00
N LYS A 462 -19.26 14.16 9.19
CA LYS A 462 -18.21 13.97 8.19
C LYS A 462 -18.38 12.68 7.38
N GLN A 463 -18.02 12.79 6.10
CA GLN A 463 -18.15 11.71 5.13
C GLN A 463 -16.77 11.31 4.61
N TYR A 464 -16.52 10.00 4.59
CA TYR A 464 -15.21 9.44 4.28
C TYR A 464 -15.31 8.39 3.19
N LEU A 465 -14.33 8.40 2.29
CA LEU A 465 -14.09 7.30 1.37
C LEU A 465 -13.11 6.33 2.01
N VAL A 466 -13.43 5.04 1.96
CA VAL A 466 -12.57 3.97 2.48
C VAL A 466 -11.67 3.46 1.35
N LEU A 467 -10.36 3.54 1.58
CA LEU A 467 -9.31 3.30 0.61
C LEU A 467 -8.35 2.23 1.10
N ARG A 468 -7.78 1.48 0.17
CA ARG A 468 -6.70 0.53 0.45
C ARG A 468 -5.46 0.84 -0.39
N ASN A 469 -4.32 0.97 0.28
CA ASN A 469 -3.01 1.01 -0.35
C ASN A 469 -2.59 -0.41 -0.78
N PRO A 470 -2.33 -0.68 -2.07
CA PRO A 470 -1.93 -2.01 -2.53
C PRO A 470 -0.59 -2.49 -1.97
N TRP A 471 0.20 -1.63 -1.30
CA TRP A 471 1.40 -2.06 -0.57
C TRP A 471 1.09 -2.90 0.68
N GLY A 472 -0.17 -2.92 1.13
CA GLY A 472 -0.60 -3.60 2.36
C GLY A 472 0.01 -2.98 3.64
N VAL A 473 0.51 -1.75 3.53
CA VAL A 473 1.15 -0.95 4.58
C VAL A 473 1.08 0.54 4.22
N SER A 474 1.72 1.37 5.05
CA SER A 474 1.76 2.83 4.92
C SER A 474 0.38 3.46 5.04
N GLU A 475 -0.39 3.01 6.03
CA GLU A 475 -1.41 3.89 6.58
C GLU A 475 -0.76 5.23 6.94
N PRO A 476 -1.47 6.36 6.75
CA PRO A 476 -1.11 7.59 7.42
C PRO A 476 -0.93 7.30 8.91
N ILE A 477 0.20 7.70 9.51
CA ILE A 477 0.46 7.54 10.96
C ILE A 477 0.91 8.90 11.53
N GLY A 478 0.08 9.48 12.39
CA GLY A 478 0.49 10.30 13.54
C GLY A 478 0.66 11.82 13.36
N LEU A 479 0.12 12.57 14.33
CA LEU A 479 0.27 14.00 14.75
C LEU A 479 0.18 15.13 13.70
N ASN A 480 0.45 14.85 12.43
CA ASN A 480 0.28 15.71 11.27
C ASN A 480 -0.67 15.05 10.25
N SER A 481 -1.60 14.22 10.71
CA SER A 481 -2.62 13.63 9.83
C SER A 481 -3.21 14.73 8.98
N TYR A 482 -3.04 14.62 7.66
CA TYR A 482 -3.67 15.54 6.72
C TYR A 482 -5.14 15.65 7.12
N PRO A 483 -5.68 16.87 7.30
CA PRO A 483 -7.03 17.04 7.84
C PRO A 483 -8.03 16.15 7.11
N GLY A 484 -8.76 15.31 7.86
CA GLY A 484 -9.75 14.39 7.29
C GLY A 484 -9.29 12.94 7.10
N LEU A 485 -8.11 12.54 7.59
CA LEU A 485 -7.69 11.13 7.57
C LEU A 485 -8.14 10.36 8.82
N LEU A 486 -8.65 9.14 8.62
CA LEU A 486 -8.95 8.15 9.64
C LEU A 486 -8.08 6.92 9.41
N GLU A 487 -7.10 6.72 10.30
CA GLU A 487 -6.06 5.69 10.17
C GLU A 487 -6.57 4.30 10.60
N ARG A 488 -7.53 4.24 11.54
CA ARG A 488 -8.01 2.99 12.11
C ARG A 488 -9.51 2.80 11.85
N LEU A 489 -9.83 1.93 10.90
CA LEU A 489 -11.19 1.51 10.58
C LEU A 489 -11.51 0.22 11.31
N GLU A 490 -12.05 0.35 12.53
CA GLU A 490 -12.57 -0.77 13.30
C GLU A 490 -13.93 -1.24 12.75
N PRO A 491 -14.31 -2.51 12.93
CA PRO A 491 -15.64 -3.01 12.55
C PRO A 491 -16.81 -2.20 13.14
N ASN A 492 -16.61 -1.58 14.30
CA ASN A 492 -17.60 -0.70 14.93
C ASN A 492 -17.81 0.62 14.17
N LEU A 493 -16.81 1.07 13.42
CA LEU A 493 -16.83 2.31 12.60
C LEU A 493 -17.20 2.02 11.14
N TRP A 494 -16.80 0.86 10.63
CA TRP A 494 -17.12 0.42 9.28
C TRP A 494 -17.19 -1.10 9.29
N HIS A 495 -18.40 -1.66 9.35
CA HIS A 495 -18.63 -3.10 9.52
C HIS A 495 -17.82 -4.00 8.56
N PRO A 496 -17.64 -3.65 7.26
CA PRO A 496 -16.82 -4.46 6.35
C PRO A 496 -15.33 -4.58 6.75
N ALA A 497 -14.83 -3.77 7.69
CA ALA A 497 -13.47 -3.91 8.21
C ALA A 497 -13.20 -5.28 8.85
N SER A 498 -14.23 -5.99 9.35
CA SER A 498 -14.05 -7.34 9.91
C SER A 498 -13.64 -8.38 8.88
N LEU A 499 -13.74 -8.04 7.59
CA LEU A 499 -13.30 -8.89 6.48
C LEU A 499 -11.82 -8.73 6.15
N LEU A 500 -11.12 -7.78 6.80
CA LEU A 500 -9.76 -7.36 6.49
C LEU A 500 -8.86 -7.45 7.74
N ASP A 501 -7.56 -7.62 7.54
CA ASP A 501 -6.48 -7.68 8.52
C ASP A 501 -5.92 -6.28 8.86
N HIS A 502 -6.53 -5.25 8.27
CA HIS A 502 -6.24 -3.82 8.36
C HIS A 502 -5.10 -3.31 7.47
N GLY A 503 -4.32 -4.16 6.80
CA GLY A 503 -3.12 -3.76 6.06
C GLY A 503 -3.35 -2.74 4.94
N GLY A 504 -2.89 -1.51 5.16
CA GLY A 504 -2.96 -0.41 4.18
C GLY A 504 -4.36 0.21 4.06
N LEU A 505 -5.26 -0.08 5.00
CA LEU A 505 -6.65 0.40 5.01
C LEU A 505 -6.76 1.73 5.74
N PHE A 506 -7.35 2.74 5.09
CA PHE A 506 -7.61 4.04 5.73
C PHE A 506 -8.87 4.68 5.18
N ALA A 507 -9.38 5.70 5.86
CA ALA A 507 -10.47 6.54 5.37
C ALA A 507 -9.99 7.98 5.14
N MET A 508 -10.51 8.63 4.10
CA MET A 508 -10.20 10.02 3.78
C MET A 508 -11.48 10.82 3.55
N GLU A 509 -11.58 11.98 4.22
CA GLU A 509 -12.68 12.93 4.04
C GLU A 509 -12.79 13.32 2.56
N THR A 510 -14.00 13.39 2.03
CA THR A 510 -14.18 13.51 0.56
C THR A 510 -13.60 14.80 -0.03
N GLU A 511 -13.54 15.89 0.73
CA GLU A 511 -12.87 17.12 0.31
C GLU A 511 -11.33 16.94 0.23
N ALA A 512 -10.74 16.33 1.27
CA ALA A 512 -9.32 15.96 1.29
C ALA A 512 -8.96 15.04 0.12
N PHE A 513 -9.84 14.08 -0.18
CA PHE A 513 -9.69 13.16 -1.30
C PHE A 513 -9.50 13.89 -2.64
N LYS A 514 -10.31 14.91 -2.93
CA LYS A 514 -10.19 15.65 -4.19
C LYS A 514 -8.85 16.38 -4.36
N HIS A 515 -8.21 16.78 -3.27
CA HIS A 515 -6.90 17.43 -3.34
C HIS A 515 -5.77 16.45 -3.66
N CYS A 516 -5.89 15.20 -3.20
CA CYS A 516 -4.89 14.13 -3.39
C CYS A 516 -5.11 13.35 -4.69
N PHE A 517 -6.36 13.07 -5.05
CA PHE A 517 -6.72 12.15 -6.13
C PHE A 517 -7.09 12.90 -7.40
N ALA A 518 -6.57 12.44 -8.55
CA ALA A 518 -6.83 13.04 -9.86
C ALA A 518 -8.08 12.43 -10.53
N TYR A 519 -8.31 11.15 -10.31
CA TYR A 519 -9.44 10.41 -10.89
C TYR A 519 -9.96 9.33 -9.95
N VAL A 520 -11.25 9.05 -10.12
CA VAL A 520 -11.95 7.86 -9.67
C VAL A 520 -12.42 7.10 -10.90
N GLY A 521 -12.42 5.78 -10.86
CA GLY A 521 -13.11 5.00 -11.89
C GLY A 521 -13.78 3.75 -11.34
N VAL A 522 -14.73 3.27 -12.13
CA VAL A 522 -15.54 2.09 -11.85
C VAL A 522 -15.61 1.24 -13.12
N ALA A 523 -15.52 -0.08 -12.98
CA ALA A 523 -15.80 -0.99 -14.08
C ALA A 523 -17.16 -1.65 -13.84
N LYS A 524 -18.17 -1.30 -14.65
CA LYS A 524 -19.56 -1.79 -14.47
C LYS A 524 -20.26 -2.11 -15.78
#